data_AF-A0A5M9ZHE2-F1
#
_entry.id   AF-A0A5M9ZHE2-F1
#
_cell.length_a   1.000
_cell.length_b   1.000
_cell.length_c   1.000
_cell.angle_alpha   90.00
_cell.angle_beta   90.00
_cell.angle_gamma   90.00
#
_symmetry.space_group_name_H-M   'P 1'
#
loop_
_entity.id
_entity.type
_entity.pdbx_description
1 polymer ?
#
loop_
_entity_poly.entity_id
_entity_poly.type
_entity_poly.pdbx_seq_one_letter_code
_entity_poly.pdbx_strand_id
1 'polypeptide(L)'
;MKQYIAEDGTPITDDMVERWAQEAENGFPDSTLMREDDPFPPSGTDMKAHTIRMPEALWKLVEAAAQAKKVTPSEYTRQALGRSLAQSELTREQKISIYAQAHGITRDEAINELLDKALA
;
A
#
# COMPACT_ATOMS: atom_id res chain seq x y z
N MET A 1 18.77 -9.09 38.92
CA MET A 1 17.48 -8.87 38.22
C MET A 1 17.66 -7.69 37.28
N LYS A 2 17.15 -7.76 36.05
CA LYS A 2 17.12 -6.60 35.15
C LYS A 2 15.93 -5.74 35.55
N GLN A 3 16.15 -4.44 35.74
CA GLN A 3 15.10 -3.47 36.03
C GLN A 3 14.56 -2.94 34.70
N TYR A 4 13.26 -3.04 34.49
CA TYR A 4 12.59 -2.49 33.31
C TYR A 4 12.07 -1.10 33.65
N ILE A 5 12.32 -0.13 32.78
CA ILE A 5 11.93 1.27 32.97
C ILE A 5 11.12 1.69 31.76
N ALA A 6 9.96 2.30 32.01
CA ALA A 6 9.11 2.87 30.97
C ALA A 6 9.74 4.11 30.34
N GLU A 7 9.19 4.59 29.22
CA GLU A 7 9.71 5.76 28.49
C GLU A 7 9.75 7.04 29.35
N ASP A 8 8.84 7.15 30.31
CA ASP A 8 8.75 8.27 31.26
C ASP A 8 9.67 8.14 32.48
N GLY A 9 10.47 7.08 32.58
CA GLY A 9 11.34 6.80 33.72
C GLY A 9 10.70 6.00 34.85
N THR A 10 9.42 5.63 34.75
CA THR A 10 8.72 4.84 35.77
C THR A 10 9.26 3.40 35.80
N PRO A 11 9.70 2.86 36.96
CA PRO A 11 10.06 1.46 37.08
C PRO A 11 8.85 0.55 36.87
N ILE A 12 9.00 -0.45 36.00
CA ILE A 12 8.00 -1.49 35.77
C ILE A 12 8.21 -2.59 36.81
N THR A 13 7.22 -2.79 37.67
CA THR A 13 7.23 -3.83 38.72
C THR A 13 6.51 -5.09 38.24
N ASP A 14 6.78 -6.22 38.91
CA ASP A 14 6.10 -7.49 38.61
C ASP A 14 4.58 -7.40 38.82
N ASP A 15 4.13 -6.67 39.84
CA ASP A 15 2.69 -6.41 40.08
C ASP A 15 2.02 -5.65 38.92
N MET A 16 2.75 -4.73 38.28
CA MET A 16 2.26 -4.02 37.11
C MET A 16 2.10 -4.96 35.92
N VAL A 17 3.08 -5.85 35.72
CA VAL A 17 3.06 -6.86 34.66
C VAL A 17 1.90 -7.84 34.85
N GLU A 18 1.70 -8.33 36.07
CA GLU A 18 0.60 -9.25 36.40
C GLU A 18 -0.76 -8.61 36.12
N ARG A 19 -0.94 -7.35 36.53
CA ARG A 19 -2.18 -6.61 36.27
C ARG A 19 -2.45 -6.44 34.78
N TRP A 20 -1.43 -6.10 33.99
CA TRP A 20 -1.58 -5.95 32.53
C TRP A 20 -1.89 -7.28 31.85
N ALA A 21 -1.27 -8.38 32.30
CA ALA A 21 -1.58 -9.72 31.80
C ALA A 21 -3.04 -10.07 32.06
N GLN A 22 -3.53 -9.83 33.29
CA GLN A 22 -4.92 -10.08 33.65
C GLN A 22 -5.90 -9.22 32.84
N GLU A 23 -5.56 -7.94 32.59
CA GLU A 23 -6.35 -7.03 31.78
C GLU A 23 -6.47 -7.52 30.31
N ALA A 24 -5.35 -8.01 29.75
CA ALA A 24 -5.33 -8.58 28.41
C ALA A 24 -6.14 -9.88 28.31
N GLU A 25 -6.03 -10.77 29.31
CA GLU A 25 -6.83 -12.01 29.39
C GLU A 25 -8.33 -11.72 29.50
N ASN A 26 -8.69 -10.64 30.20
CA ASN A 26 -10.07 -10.18 30.33
C ASN A 26 -10.57 -9.39 29.09
N GLY A 27 -9.73 -9.22 28.06
CA GLY A 27 -10.10 -8.56 26.82
C GLY A 27 -10.20 -7.03 26.92
N PHE A 28 -9.45 -6.41 27.84
CA PHE A 28 -9.41 -4.97 28.06
C PHE A 28 -10.81 -4.35 28.35
N PRO A 29 -11.51 -4.79 29.42
CA PRO A 29 -12.91 -4.46 29.66
C PRO A 29 -13.21 -2.97 29.86
N ASP A 30 -12.21 -2.20 30.32
CA ASP A 30 -12.33 -0.74 30.55
C ASP A 30 -11.68 0.09 29.42
N SER A 31 -11.32 -0.54 28.30
CA SER A 31 -10.69 0.13 27.16
C SER A 31 -11.56 0.06 25.91
N THR A 32 -11.64 1.19 25.20
CA THR A 32 -12.19 1.22 23.84
C THR A 32 -11.08 0.92 22.84
N LEU A 33 -11.02 -0.31 22.35
CA LEU A 33 -10.10 -0.68 21.28
C LEU A 33 -10.59 -0.10 19.95
N MET A 34 -9.88 0.90 19.43
CA MET A 34 -10.10 1.40 18.08
C MET A 34 -9.07 0.77 17.15
N ARG A 35 -9.55 0.19 16.04
CA ARG A 35 -8.68 -0.17 14.93
C ARG A 35 -8.23 1.13 14.27
N GLU A 36 -6.93 1.37 14.19
CA GLU A 36 -6.40 2.46 13.36
C GLU A 36 -6.80 2.24 11.90
N ASP A 37 -7.05 3.34 11.20
CA ASP A 37 -7.26 3.28 9.75
C ASP A 37 -6.05 2.63 9.08
N ASP A 38 -6.31 1.78 8.09
CA ASP A 38 -5.22 1.20 7.32
C ASP A 38 -4.43 2.37 6.69
N PRO A 39 -3.13 2.51 6.99
CA PRO A 39 -2.30 3.57 6.39
C PRO A 39 -2.31 3.48 4.86
N PHE A 40 -2.73 2.34 4.31
CA PHE A 40 -2.81 2.07 2.89
C PHE A 40 -4.15 1.42 2.50
N PRO A 41 -5.20 2.22 2.23
CA PRO A 41 -6.48 1.67 1.85
C PRO A 41 -6.33 0.76 0.60
N PRO A 42 -7.01 -0.40 0.57
CA PRO A 42 -6.93 -1.31 -0.56
C PRO A 42 -7.43 -0.62 -1.84
N SER A 43 -6.70 -0.78 -2.95
CA SER A 43 -7.18 -0.28 -4.23
C SER A 43 -8.43 -1.06 -4.65
N GLY A 44 -9.52 -0.36 -4.97
CA GLY A 44 -10.78 -0.99 -5.41
C GLY A 44 -10.75 -1.64 -6.80
N THR A 45 -9.58 -1.68 -7.44
CA THR A 45 -9.40 -2.32 -8.75
C THR A 45 -8.90 -3.75 -8.57
N ASP A 46 -9.52 -4.71 -9.26
CA ASP A 46 -9.04 -6.09 -9.28
C ASP A 46 -7.62 -6.15 -9.89
N MET A 47 -6.65 -6.64 -9.12
CA MET A 47 -5.24 -6.64 -9.48
C MET A 47 -4.65 -8.05 -9.41
N LYS A 48 -3.92 -8.44 -10.46
CA LYS A 48 -3.18 -9.71 -10.50
C LYS A 48 -1.70 -9.48 -10.19
N ALA A 49 -1.13 -10.30 -9.31
CA ALA A 49 0.28 -10.24 -8.98
C ALA A 49 1.13 -10.80 -10.13
N HIS A 50 2.11 -10.02 -10.59
CA HIS A 50 3.13 -10.43 -11.54
C HIS A 50 4.51 -10.31 -10.90
N THR A 51 5.31 -11.39 -10.92
CA THR A 51 6.64 -11.40 -10.31
C THR A 51 7.70 -10.87 -11.28
N ILE A 52 8.45 -9.85 -10.86
CA ILE A 52 9.56 -9.25 -11.61
C ILE A 52 10.82 -9.31 -10.73
N ARG A 53 11.94 -9.79 -11.28
CA ARG A 53 13.23 -9.76 -10.57
C ARG A 53 13.82 -8.35 -10.60
N MET A 54 14.26 -7.84 -9.45
CA MET A 54 14.83 -6.50 -9.31
C MET A 54 16.13 -6.51 -8.51
N PRO A 55 17.07 -5.59 -8.79
CA PRO A 55 18.22 -5.36 -7.92
C PRO A 55 17.77 -4.85 -6.54
N GLU A 56 18.41 -5.34 -5.47
CA GLU A 56 18.10 -4.96 -4.07
C GLU A 56 18.18 -3.44 -3.85
N ALA A 57 19.22 -2.80 -4.39
CA ALA A 57 19.39 -1.35 -4.28
C ALA A 57 18.21 -0.57 -4.91
N LEU A 58 17.65 -1.07 -6.01
CA LEU A 58 16.49 -0.45 -6.66
C LEU A 58 15.23 -0.64 -5.81
N TRP A 59 15.05 -1.82 -5.20
CA TRP A 59 13.94 -2.06 -4.29
C TRP A 59 13.96 -1.11 -3.07
N LYS A 60 15.15 -0.89 -2.47
CA LYS A 60 15.31 0.07 -1.38
C LYS A 60 14.93 1.50 -1.77
N LEU A 61 15.22 1.92 -3.00
CA LEU A 61 14.79 3.22 -3.52
C LEU A 61 13.26 3.29 -3.69
N VAL A 62 12.62 2.20 -4.13
CA VAL A 62 11.16 2.10 -4.22
C VAL A 62 10.53 2.26 -2.84
N GLU A 63 11.02 1.53 -1.83
CA GLU A 63 10.53 1.63 -0.45
C GLU A 63 10.65 3.05 0.11
N ALA A 64 11.83 3.68 -0.05
CA ALA A 64 12.06 5.04 0.43
C ALA A 64 11.14 6.07 -0.26
N ALA A 65 10.95 5.94 -1.57
CA ALA A 65 10.12 6.86 -2.33
C ALA A 65 8.62 6.67 -2.07
N ALA A 66 8.18 5.42 -1.83
CA ALA A 66 6.82 5.10 -1.40
C ALA A 66 6.51 5.71 -0.03
N GLN A 67 7.44 5.54 0.93
CA GLN A 67 7.32 6.15 2.26
C GLN A 67 7.23 7.66 2.21
N ALA A 68 8.10 8.33 1.43
CA ALA A 68 8.08 9.78 1.27
C ALA A 68 6.75 10.29 0.70
N LYS A 69 6.09 9.50 -0.15
CA LYS A 69 4.78 9.81 -0.75
C LYS A 69 3.60 9.31 0.06
N LYS A 70 3.81 8.63 1.19
CA LYS A 70 2.77 8.00 2.02
C LYS A 70 1.87 7.06 1.21
N VAL A 71 2.47 6.23 0.36
CA VAL A 71 1.79 5.18 -0.41
C VAL A 71 2.54 3.86 -0.25
N THR A 72 1.92 2.74 -0.64
CA THR A 72 2.61 1.43 -0.59
C THR A 72 3.71 1.34 -1.65
N PRO A 73 4.74 0.50 -1.44
CA PRO A 73 5.73 0.17 -2.48
C PRO A 73 5.08 -0.32 -3.78
N SER A 74 4.03 -1.13 -3.68
CA SER A 74 3.27 -1.63 -4.84
C SER A 74 2.57 -0.50 -5.61
N GLU A 75 1.93 0.43 -4.90
CA GLU A 75 1.27 1.60 -5.52
C GLU A 75 2.29 2.53 -6.17
N TYR A 76 3.38 2.84 -5.47
CA TYR A 76 4.47 3.62 -6.04
C TYR A 76 5.02 2.97 -7.32
N THR A 77 5.25 1.67 -7.28
CA THR A 77 5.78 0.91 -8.43
C THR A 77 4.84 0.99 -9.62
N ARG A 78 3.53 0.82 -9.42
CA ARG A 78 2.52 0.97 -10.49
C ARG A 78 2.52 2.38 -11.08
N GLN A 79 2.55 3.42 -10.24
CA GLN A 79 2.60 4.80 -10.72
C GLN A 79 3.88 5.08 -11.52
N ALA A 80 5.02 4.60 -11.06
CA ALA A 80 6.31 4.77 -11.74
C ALA A 80 6.32 4.03 -13.10
N LEU A 81 5.86 2.78 -13.13
CA LEU A 81 5.73 2.00 -14.36
C LEU A 81 4.74 2.64 -15.34
N GLY A 82 3.58 3.10 -14.86
CA GLY A 82 2.58 3.78 -15.68
C GLY A 82 3.13 5.04 -16.35
N ARG A 83 3.88 5.86 -15.62
CA ARG A 83 4.55 7.06 -16.17
C ARG A 83 5.60 6.70 -17.22
N SER A 84 6.43 5.68 -16.94
CA SER A 84 7.43 5.20 -17.89
C SER A 84 6.81 4.69 -19.19
N LEU A 85 5.74 3.88 -19.08
CA LEU A 85 5.01 3.35 -20.24
C LEU A 85 4.26 4.44 -21.01
N ALA A 86 3.76 5.47 -20.34
CA ALA A 86 3.16 6.62 -21.02
C ALA A 86 4.17 7.32 -21.94
N GLN A 87 5.44 7.39 -21.54
CA GLN A 87 6.56 7.98 -22.28
C GLN A 87 7.29 7.00 -23.22
N SER A 88 6.90 5.72 -23.22
CA SER A 88 7.49 4.71 -24.12
C SER A 88 7.10 4.95 -25.58
N GLU A 89 7.86 4.32 -26.50
CA GLU A 89 7.61 4.35 -27.95
C GLU A 89 6.31 3.64 -28.39
N LEU A 90 5.51 3.14 -27.45
CA LEU A 90 4.17 2.62 -27.74
C LEU A 90 3.30 3.72 -28.33
N THR A 91 2.83 3.50 -29.55
CA THR A 91 1.92 4.41 -30.24
C THR A 91 0.59 4.49 -29.50
N ARG A 92 -0.14 5.61 -29.68
CA ARG A 92 -1.49 5.77 -29.15
C ARG A 92 -2.40 4.60 -29.52
N GLU A 93 -2.31 4.12 -30.75
CA GLU A 93 -3.09 2.99 -31.25
C GLU A 93 -2.78 1.69 -30.52
N GLN A 94 -1.50 1.37 -30.31
CA GLN A 94 -1.11 0.18 -29.54
C GLN A 94 -1.62 0.25 -28.10
N LYS A 95 -1.55 1.42 -27.45
CA LYS A 95 -2.08 1.61 -26.09
C LYS A 95 -3.59 1.37 -26.02
N ILE A 96 -4.35 1.88 -26.99
CA ILE A 96 -5.81 1.66 -27.08
C ILE A 96 -6.11 0.17 -27.32
N SER A 97 -5.42 -0.48 -28.26
CA SER A 97 -5.64 -1.90 -28.54
C SER A 97 -5.34 -2.80 -27.33
N ILE A 98 -4.26 -2.52 -26.60
CA ILE A 98 -3.90 -3.25 -25.38
C ILE A 98 -4.98 -3.04 -24.30
N TYR A 99 -5.46 -1.82 -24.11
CA TYR A 99 -6.53 -1.52 -23.17
C TYR A 99 -7.83 -2.27 -23.54
N ALA A 100 -8.26 -2.20 -24.80
CA ALA A 100 -9.43 -2.90 -25.29
C ALA A 100 -9.34 -4.42 -25.02
N GLN A 101 -8.18 -5.02 -25.32
CA GLN A 101 -7.94 -6.44 -25.07
C GLN A 101 -7.95 -6.80 -23.58
N ALA A 102 -7.33 -5.99 -22.73
CA ALA A 102 -7.24 -6.24 -21.29
C ALA A 102 -8.62 -6.15 -20.61
N HIS A 103 -9.49 -5.28 -21.11
CA HIS A 103 -10.83 -5.05 -20.56
C HIS A 103 -11.94 -5.85 -21.29
N GLY A 104 -11.61 -6.55 -22.37
CA GLY A 104 -12.58 -7.33 -23.15
C GLY A 104 -13.63 -6.47 -23.86
N ILE A 105 -13.27 -5.23 -24.22
CA ILE A 105 -14.17 -4.24 -24.85
C ILE A 105 -13.74 -3.92 -26.27
N THR A 106 -14.59 -3.24 -27.02
CA THR A 106 -14.26 -2.76 -28.37
C THR A 106 -13.26 -1.60 -28.34
N ARG A 107 -12.63 -1.33 -29.50
CA ARG A 107 -11.70 -0.20 -29.64
C ARG A 107 -12.37 1.15 -29.37
N ASP A 108 -13.60 1.33 -29.82
CA ASP A 108 -14.31 2.60 -29.67
C ASP A 108 -14.75 2.84 -28.22
N GLU A 109 -15.18 1.80 -27.51
CA GLU A 109 -15.43 1.85 -26.05
C GLU A 109 -14.15 2.18 -25.28
N ALA A 110 -13.03 1.55 -25.63
CA ALA A 110 -11.72 1.85 -25.04
C ALA A 110 -11.32 3.31 -25.23
N ILE A 111 -11.57 3.90 -26.40
CA ILE A 111 -11.28 5.32 -26.65
C ILE A 111 -12.11 6.20 -25.73
N ASN A 112 -13.42 5.94 -25.61
CA ASN A 112 -14.32 6.73 -24.78
C ASN A 112 -13.93 6.65 -23.30
N GLU A 113 -13.69 5.45 -22.76
CA GLU A 113 -13.28 5.30 -21.36
C GLU A 113 -11.94 5.99 -21.06
N LEU A 114 -10.98 5.92 -21.97
CA LEU A 114 -9.69 6.59 -21.81
C LEU A 114 -9.83 8.11 -21.88
N LEU A 115 -10.74 8.63 -22.69
CA LEU A 115 -11.06 10.06 -22.74
C LEU A 115 -11.74 10.52 -21.45
N ASP A 116 -12.74 9.78 -20.97
CA ASP A 116 -13.45 10.09 -19.73
C ASP A 116 -12.48 10.13 -18.54
N LYS A 117 -11.57 9.15 -18.46
CA LYS A 117 -10.51 9.12 -17.43
C LYS A 117 -9.52 10.27 -17.52
N ALA A 118 -9.26 10.78 -18.73
CA ALA A 118 -8.36 11.92 -18.91
C ALA A 118 -9.02 13.27 -18.58
N LEU A 119 -10.35 13.31 -18.58
CA LEU A 119 -11.15 14.51 -18.31
C LEU A 119 -11.73 14.57 -16.87
N ALA A 120 -11.65 13.47 -16.13
CA ALA A 120 -12.02 13.36 -14.71
C ALA A 120 -10.92 13.86 -13.78
#